data_AF-A0A848D9H2-F1
#
_entry.id   AF-A0A848D9H2-F1
#
_cell.length_a   1.000
_cell.length_b   1.000
_cell.length_c   1.000
_cell.angle_alpha   90.00
_cell.angle_beta   90.00
_cell.angle_gamma   90.00
#
_symmetry.space_group_name_H-M   'P 1'
#
loop_
_entity.id
_entity.type
_entity.pdbx_description
1 polymer ?
#
loop_
_entity_poly.entity_id
_entity_poly.type
_entity_poly.pdbx_seq_one_letter_code
_entity_poly.pdbx_strand_id
1 'polypeptide(L)' 'MKYVVISYDISDDKKRNKVANMLLDYGTRVQYSVFECLIDAKTLEKLVERPETPTRKKRQHKNIPNL' A
#
# COMPACT_ATOMS: atom_id res chain seq x y z
N MET A 1 -14.76 1.86 6.20
CA MET A 1 -13.67 1.61 5.22
C MET A 1 -14.15 2.05 3.85
N LYS A 2 -13.25 2.48 2.97
CA LYS A 2 -13.55 2.92 1.61
C LYS A 2 -12.69 2.13 0.63
N TYR A 3 -13.26 1.82 -0.53
CA TYR A 3 -12.51 1.32 -1.67
C TYR A 3 -11.91 2.51 -2.42
N VAL A 4 -10.60 2.48 -2.66
CA VAL A 4 -9.87 3.56 -3.31
C VAL A 4 -8.90 3.00 -4.34
N VAL A 5 -8.72 3.75 -5.43
CA VAL A 5 -7.68 3.49 -6.43
C VAL A 5 -6.57 4.50 -6.23
N ILE A 6 -5.35 4.03 -6.06
CA ILE A 6 -4.16 4.86 -5.86
C ILE A 6 -3.29 4.72 -7.11
N SER A 7 -3.07 5.83 -7.82
CA SER A 7 -2.08 5.92 -8.90
C SER A 7 -0.94 6.85 -8.49
N TYR A 8 0.28 6.56 -8.95
CA TYR A 8 1.46 7.37 -8.65
C TYR A 8 2.38 7.48 -9.86
N ASP A 9 2.96 8.66 -10.08
CA ASP A 9 3.95 8.90 -11.14
C ASP A 9 5.32 9.17 -10.52
N ILE A 10 6.21 8.19 -10.60
CA ILE A 10 7.53 8.23 -9.97
C ILE A 10 8.56 7.63 -10.92
N SER A 11 9.42 8.49 -11.45
CA SER A 11 10.48 8.12 -12.39
C SER A 11 11.64 7.40 -11.71
N ASP A 12 11.95 7.74 -10.44
CA ASP A 12 13.02 7.08 -9.68
C ASP A 12 12.58 5.68 -9.23
N ASP A 13 13.27 4.65 -9.75
CA ASP A 13 12.98 3.25 -9.47
C ASP A 13 13.03 2.89 -7.99
N LYS A 14 13.96 3.45 -7.23
CA LYS A 14 14.10 3.16 -5.79
C LYS A 14 12.91 3.73 -5.02
N LYS A 15 12.50 4.96 -5.32
CA LYS A 15 11.33 5.60 -4.70
C LYS A 15 10.04 4.87 -5.09
N ARG A 16 9.88 4.56 -6.37
CA ARG A 16 8.71 3.83 -6.88
C ARG A 16 8.56 2.48 -6.20
N ASN A 17 9.65 1.71 -6.09
CA ASN A 17 9.64 0.41 -5.43
C ASN A 17 9.32 0.52 -3.93
N LYS A 18 9.78 1.57 -3.25
CA LYS A 18 9.39 1.84 -1.84
C LYS A 18 7.89 2.07 -1.70
N VAL A 19 7.30 2.91 -2.56
CA VAL A 19 5.85 3.17 -2.55
C VAL A 19 5.07 1.90 -2.86
N ALA A 20 5.45 1.15 -3.89
CA ALA A 20 4.80 -0.11 -4.23
C ALA A 20 4.85 -1.11 -3.07
N ASN A 21 6.01 -1.28 -2.43
CA ASN A 21 6.15 -2.17 -1.27
C ASN A 21 5.29 -1.74 -0.08
N MET A 22 5.14 -0.43 0.13
CA MET A 22 4.30 0.11 1.20
C MET A 22 2.81 -0.09 0.92
N LEU A 23 2.35 0.06 -0.33
CA LEU A 23 0.95 -0.12 -0.70
C LEU A 23 0.48 -1.59 -0.68
N LEU A 24 1.40 -2.56 -0.73
CA LEU A 24 1.07 -4.00 -0.58
C LEU A 24 0.44 -4.35 0.77
N ASP A 25 0.69 -3.54 1.81
CA ASP A 25 0.06 -3.75 3.13
C ASP A 25 -1.41 -3.27 3.17
N TYR A 26 -1.87 -2.54 2.15
CA TYR A 26 -3.18 -1.88 2.11
C TYR A 26 -4.08 -2.36 0.97
N GLY A 27 -3.53 -3.09 0.00
CA GLY A 27 -4.29 -3.53 -1.16
C GLY A 27 -3.51 -4.34 -2.18
N THR A 28 -4.06 -4.42 -3.38
CA THR A 28 -3.53 -5.23 -4.49
C THR A 28 -3.04 -4.33 -5.62
N ARG A 29 -1.86 -4.65 -6.14
CA ARG A 29 -1.29 -3.97 -7.31
C ARG A 29 -1.99 -4.48 -8.57
N VAL A 30 -2.62 -3.59 -9.33
CA VAL A 30 -3.35 -3.93 -10.56
C VAL A 30 -2.64 -3.47 -11.84
N GLN A 31 -1.80 -2.44 -11.74
CA GLN A 31 -0.89 -2.03 -12.80
C GLN A 31 0.48 -1.62 -12.22
N TYR A 32 1.42 -1.26 -13.09
CA TYR A 32 2.77 -0.87 -12.67
C TYR A 32 2.77 0.27 -11.64
N SER A 33 1.90 1.24 -11.80
CA SER A 33 1.80 2.41 -10.94
C SER A 33 0.41 2.58 -10.33
N VAL A 34 -0.39 1.49 -10.25
CA VAL A 34 -1.79 1.55 -9.77
C VAL A 34 -2.08 0.41 -8.80
N PHE A 35 -2.69 0.78 -7.67
CA PHE A 35 -3.17 -0.12 -6.61
C PHE A 35 -4.66 0.10 -6.34
N GLU A 36 -5.34 -0.98 -6.02
CA GLU A 36 -6.70 -0.97 -5.46
C GLU A 36 -6.61 -1.33 -3.98
N CYS A 37 -7.15 -0.47 -3.12
CA CYS A 37 -7.02 -0.60 -1.66
C CYS A 37 -8.37 -0.50 -0.96
N LEU A 38 -8.50 -1.20 0.17
CA LEU A 38 -9.64 -1.09 1.08
C LEU A 38 -9.14 -0.52 2.41
N ILE A 39 -9.27 0.80 2.61
CA ILE A 39 -8.67 1.50 3.75
C ILE A 39 -9.66 2.43 4.44
N ASP A 40 -9.43 2.75 5.71
CA ASP A 40 -10.17 3.78 6.42
C ASP A 40 -9.63 5.19 6.11
N ALA A 41 -10.42 6.22 6.43
CA ALA A 41 -10.08 7.61 6.11
C ALA A 41 -8.79 8.10 6.80
N LYS A 42 -8.55 7.68 8.05
CA LYS A 42 -7.37 8.11 8.83
C LYS A 42 -6.10 7.46 8.29
N THR A 43 -6.19 6.23 7.81
CA THR A 43 -5.10 5.54 7.12
C THR A 43 -4.81 6.21 5.77
N LEU A 44 -5.85 6.58 5.02
CA LEU A 44 -5.70 7.31 3.76
C LEU A 44 -5.00 8.66 3.95
N GLU A 45 -5.43 9.46 4.94
CA GLU A 45 -4.80 10.75 5.26
C GLU A 45 -3.30 10.60 5.53
N LYS A 46 -2.91 9.59 6.32
CA LYS A 46 -1.50 9.31 6.62
C LYS A 46 -0.69 8.92 5.38
N LEU A 47 -1.28 8.14 4.47
CA LEU A 47 -0.62 7.72 3.23
C LEU A 47 -0.33 8.93 2.32
N VAL A 48 -1.23 9.91 2.29
CA VAL A 48 -1.09 11.13 1.48
C VAL A 48 -0.09 12.10 2.11
N GLU A 49 -0.13 12.31 3.43
CA GLU A 49 0.81 13.21 4.11
C GLU A 49 2.25 12.68 4.12
N ARG A 50 2.42 11.35 4.20
CA ARG A 50 3.74 10.75 4.41
C ARG A 50 3.86 9.42 3.66
N PRO A 51 4.22 9.46 2.36
CA PRO A 51 4.45 8.24 1.58
C PRO A 51 5.73 7.47 1.98
N GLU A 52 6.46 7.92 3.00
CA GLU A 52 7.75 7.35 3.36
C GLU A 52 7.68 6.39 4.56
N THR A 53 8.17 5.18 4.29
CA THR A 53 8.50 4.06 5.18
C THR A 53 7.37 3.44 6.00
N PRO A 54 6.96 2.18 5.70
CA PRO A 54 6.10 1.44 6.61
C PRO A 54 6.82 1.28 7.94
N THR A 55 6.17 1.71 9.02
CA THR A 55 6.58 1.36 10.38
C THR A 55 6.55 -0.15 10.46
N ARG A 56 7.73 -0.77 10.63
CA ARG A 56 7.95 -2.22 10.68
C ARG A 56 7.06 -2.87 11.76
N LYS A 57 5.79 -3.14 11.46
CA LYS A 57 4.97 -4.03 12.29
C LYS A 57 5.42 -5.44 11.96
N LYS A 58 5.98 -6.14 12.94
CA LYS A 58 6.32 -7.57 12.85
C LYS A 58 5.12 -8.29 12.23
N ARG A 59 5.31 -8.87 11.03
CA ARG A 59 4.34 -9.75 10.38
C ARG A 59 3.98 -10.86 11.37
N GLN A 60 2.78 -10.80 11.95
CA GLN A 60 2.17 -11.97 12.58
C GLN A 60 1.71 -12.85 11.43
N HIS A 61 2.30 -14.04 11.33
CA HIS A 61 1.98 -15.02 10.31
C HIS A 61 0.50 -15.42 10.48
N LYS A 62 -0.41 -14.82 9.71
CA LYS A 62 -1.78 -15.29 9.62
C LYS A 62 -1.78 -16.45 8.62
N ASN A 63 -1.77 -17.68 9.15
CA ASN A 63 -2.13 -18.86 8.40
C ASN A 63 -3.54 -18.65 7.83
N ILE A 64 -3.66 -18.60 6.51
CA ILE A 64 -4.93 -18.74 5.82
C ILE A 64 -5.09 -20.25 5.60
N PRO A 65 -6.06 -20.94 6.23
CA PRO A 65 -6.34 -22.32 5.87
C PRO A 65 -6.89 -22.35 4.45
N ASN A 66 -6.31 -23.22 3.61
CA ASN A 66 -6.85 -23.54 2.29
C ASN A 66 -8.31 -24.03 2.43
N LEU A 67 -9.18 -23.55 1.54
CA LEU A 67 -10.47 -24.19 1.25
C LEU A 67 -10.24 -25.57 0.60
#